data_AF-A0ABD2L950-F1
#
_entry.id   AF-A0ABD2L950-F1
#
_cell.length_a   1.000
_cell.length_b   1.000
_cell.length_c   1.000
_cell.angle_alpha   90.00
_cell.angle_beta   90.00
_cell.angle_gamma   90.00
#
_symmetry.space_group_name_H-M   'P 1'
#
loop_
_entity.id
_entity.type
_entity.pdbx_description
1 polymer ?
#
loop_
_entity_poly.entity_id
_entity_poly.type
_entity_poly.pdbx_seq_one_letter_code
_entity_poly.pdbx_strand_id
1 'polypeptide(L)'
;MPLVLLSFILLPLFPFLLVVAVSRLYFNRRRVSGSFAFFHPFCDASGGGERVLWLAINALQKKFGQSNQKLHFVIFTGDIDRTPEQIIEKAHNYPRFTLLGQMFAGFVLGCEALCRHCPEWFMDTTGCPLTLPLFRWIACAKTMCYVHYPLITTEMVALVDSRAVSYNNSSQIASSIILTNVKLFYYRLISHLYCACGTSSQVTMANGSWTASHIANLWFCQPKVVFPPCNVETLFNLENRTEQLLADGNPSLILSVGQIRPEKNHLEQLRIFAEVRRRLKERGSNLKIKLVIAGGCRNSGDWDRVDFLKKFALGNFQLNSDEAVQSDCDIAWQLNVPFAELTDLLRAWRALDELHPPDASAAVAVRLAVAVQ
;
A
#
# COMPACT_ATOMS: atom_id res chain seq x y z
N MET A 1 -22.57 39.68 -27.04
CA MET A 1 -22.27 38.96 -25.78
C MET A 1 -21.39 37.71 -25.93
N PRO A 2 -21.56 36.81 -26.90
CA PRO A 2 -20.78 35.55 -26.93
C PRO A 2 -19.28 35.75 -27.20
N LEU A 3 -18.91 36.72 -28.04
CA LEU A 3 -17.50 37.04 -28.34
C LEU A 3 -16.74 37.64 -27.15
N VAL A 4 -17.42 38.40 -26.30
CA VAL A 4 -16.82 39.01 -25.10
C VAL A 4 -16.56 37.93 -24.04
N LEU A 5 -17.52 37.03 -23.80
CA LEU A 5 -17.34 35.86 -22.93
C LEU A 5 -16.24 34.91 -23.46
N LEU A 6 -16.17 34.70 -24.78
CA LEU A 6 -15.10 33.92 -25.40
C LEU A 6 -13.73 34.59 -25.20
N SER A 7 -13.66 35.92 -25.28
CA SER A 7 -12.42 36.66 -25.04
C SER A 7 -11.93 36.53 -23.60
N PHE A 8 -12.82 36.52 -22.60
CA PHE A 8 -12.44 36.31 -21.19
C PHE A 8 -11.89 34.91 -20.90
N ILE A 9 -12.28 33.91 -21.71
CA ILE A 9 -11.75 32.54 -21.62
C ILE A 9 -10.44 32.40 -22.42
N LEU A 10 -10.37 32.99 -23.62
CA LEU A 10 -9.21 32.86 -24.51
C LEU A 10 -8.01 33.72 -24.09
N LEU A 11 -8.22 34.88 -23.47
CA LEU A 11 -7.14 35.78 -23.02
C LEU A 11 -6.15 35.11 -22.06
N PRO A 12 -6.58 34.38 -21.00
CA PRO A 12 -5.66 33.67 -20.11
C PRO A 12 -5.13 32.36 -20.73
N LEU A 13 -5.82 31.80 -21.73
CA LEU A 13 -5.39 30.56 -22.40
C LEU A 13 -4.19 30.79 -23.32
N PHE A 14 -4.13 31.92 -24.04
CA PHE A 14 -3.01 32.21 -24.94
C PHE A 14 -1.63 32.20 -24.26
N PRO A 15 -1.37 32.94 -23.16
CA PRO A 15 -0.08 32.92 -22.50
C PRO A 15 0.23 31.55 -21.90
N PHE A 16 -0.78 30.84 -21.38
CA PHE A 16 -0.60 29.47 -20.90
C PHE A 16 -0.17 28.51 -22.02
N LEU A 17 -0.87 28.54 -23.16
CA LEU A 17 -0.55 27.71 -24.33
C LEU A 17 0.83 28.07 -24.91
N LEU A 18 1.20 29.35 -24.90
CA LEU A 18 2.53 29.80 -25.31
C LEU A 18 3.62 29.23 -24.39
N VAL A 19 3.44 29.31 -23.07
CA VAL A 19 4.38 28.73 -22.09
C VAL A 19 4.52 27.22 -22.30
N VAL A 20 3.40 26.51 -22.52
CA VAL A 20 3.43 25.08 -22.83
C VAL A 20 4.19 24.82 -24.13
N ALA A 21 3.91 25.56 -25.20
CA ALA A 21 4.56 25.39 -26.49
C ALA A 21 6.07 25.63 -26.42
N VAL A 22 6.50 26.72 -25.78
CA VAL A 22 7.92 27.04 -25.58
C VAL A 22 8.60 25.97 -24.73
N SER A 23 7.96 25.53 -23.64
CA SER A 23 8.49 24.48 -22.77
C SER A 23 8.65 23.17 -23.52
N ARG A 24 7.68 22.80 -24.37
CA ARG A 24 7.78 21.62 -25.22
C ARG A 24 8.97 21.70 -26.17
N LEU A 25 9.17 22.84 -26.85
CA LEU A 25 10.33 23.03 -27.72
C LEU A 25 11.64 22.91 -26.95
N TYR A 26 11.71 23.51 -25.77
CA TYR A 26 12.89 23.46 -24.89
C TYR A 26 13.22 22.02 -24.45
N PHE A 27 12.27 21.30 -23.87
CA PHE A 27 12.51 19.95 -23.37
C PHE A 27 12.69 18.92 -24.49
N ASN A 28 12.00 19.09 -25.61
CA ASN A 28 12.17 18.20 -26.76
C ASN A 28 13.60 18.23 -27.32
N ARG A 29 14.28 19.40 -27.27
CA ARG A 29 15.70 19.54 -27.64
C ARG A 29 16.67 18.94 -26.63
N ARG A 30 16.24 18.77 -25.37
CA ARG A 30 17.04 18.21 -24.26
C ARG A 30 16.76 16.73 -23.99
N ARG A 31 15.92 16.08 -24.80
CA ARG A 31 15.56 14.68 -24.57
C ARG A 31 16.76 13.77 -24.73
N VAL A 32 16.94 12.88 -23.77
CA VAL A 32 17.96 11.82 -23.81
C VAL A 32 17.35 10.56 -24.38
N SER A 33 17.72 10.16 -25.59
CA SER A 33 17.25 8.92 -26.23
C SER A 33 17.70 7.67 -25.46
N GLY A 34 16.86 6.64 -25.42
CA GLY A 34 17.14 5.38 -24.73
C GLY A 34 17.10 5.48 -23.19
N SER A 35 16.62 6.60 -22.64
CA SER A 35 16.50 6.80 -21.20
C SER A 35 15.15 6.36 -20.65
N PHE A 36 15.19 5.68 -19.50
CA PHE A 36 14.04 5.23 -18.72
C PHE A 36 14.16 5.83 -17.32
N ALA A 37 13.35 6.85 -17.04
CA ALA A 37 13.31 7.49 -15.74
C ALA A 37 12.16 6.96 -14.90
N PHE A 38 12.47 6.57 -13.67
CA PHE A 38 11.50 6.16 -12.65
C PHE A 38 11.35 7.27 -11.62
N PHE A 39 10.12 7.71 -11.40
CA PHE A 39 9.80 8.64 -10.33
C PHE A 39 9.45 7.86 -9.06
N HIS A 40 10.37 7.91 -8.10
CA HIS A 40 10.27 7.20 -6.83
C HIS A 40 10.94 8.03 -5.72
N PRO A 41 10.23 9.02 -5.16
CA PRO A 41 10.81 9.97 -4.20
C PRO A 41 11.45 9.34 -2.96
N PHE A 42 10.97 8.16 -2.56
CA PHE A 42 11.40 7.43 -1.35
C PHE A 42 11.99 6.07 -1.74
N CYS A 43 13.31 5.98 -1.95
CA CYS A 43 13.99 4.76 -2.43
C CYS A 43 14.83 4.03 -1.37
N ASP A 44 15.00 4.62 -0.20
CA ASP A 44 15.96 4.20 0.84
C ASP A 44 15.32 3.35 1.95
N ALA A 45 13.99 3.34 2.08
CA ALA A 45 13.29 2.63 3.14
C ALA A 45 13.09 1.11 2.89
N SER A 46 13.56 0.57 1.76
CA SER A 46 13.47 -0.87 1.39
C SER A 46 12.06 -1.48 1.50
N GLY A 47 11.03 -0.64 1.33
CA GLY A 47 9.62 -1.03 1.33
C GLY A 47 9.21 -1.88 0.12
N GLY A 48 7.91 -2.17 0.06
CA GLY A 48 7.34 -2.97 -1.03
C GLY A 48 7.49 -2.29 -2.40
N GLY A 49 7.30 -0.97 -2.47
CA GLY A 49 7.39 -0.21 -3.72
C GLY A 49 8.80 -0.18 -4.30
N GLU A 50 9.80 -0.05 -3.44
CA GLU A 50 11.23 -0.01 -3.77
C GLU A 50 11.69 -1.38 -4.28
N ARG A 51 11.22 -2.47 -3.67
CA ARG A 51 11.48 -3.83 -4.16
C ARG A 51 10.91 -4.04 -5.57
N VAL A 52 9.68 -3.56 -5.81
CA VAL A 52 9.07 -3.60 -7.14
C VAL A 52 9.89 -2.78 -8.14
N LEU A 53 10.34 -1.57 -7.77
CA LEU A 53 11.20 -0.72 -8.61
C LEU A 53 12.49 -1.45 -9.01
N TRP A 54 13.23 -1.99 -8.06
CA TRP A 54 14.50 -2.67 -8.33
C TRP A 54 14.32 -3.93 -9.17
N LEU A 55 13.25 -4.69 -8.94
CA LEU A 55 12.93 -5.87 -9.73
C LEU A 55 12.50 -5.50 -11.15
N ALA A 56 11.78 -4.39 -11.34
CA ALA A 56 11.44 -3.88 -12.66
C ALA A 56 12.70 -3.45 -13.44
N ILE A 57 13.63 -2.72 -12.79
CA ILE A 57 14.91 -2.33 -13.41
C ILE A 57 15.72 -3.57 -13.80
N ASN A 58 15.85 -4.55 -12.89
CA ASN A 58 16.56 -5.80 -13.17
C ASN A 58 15.93 -6.58 -14.34
N ALA A 59 14.60 -6.64 -14.41
CA ALA A 59 13.90 -7.29 -15.51
C ALA A 59 14.13 -6.58 -16.85
N LEU A 60 14.12 -5.25 -16.88
CA LEU A 60 14.43 -4.46 -18.08
C LEU A 60 15.88 -4.65 -18.51
N GLN A 61 16.83 -4.64 -17.57
CA GLN A 61 18.24 -4.91 -17.84
C GLN A 61 18.47 -6.31 -18.39
N LYS A 62 17.83 -7.35 -17.82
CA LYS A 62 17.94 -8.72 -18.35
C LYS A 62 17.35 -8.86 -19.75
N LYS A 63 16.19 -8.27 -19.98
CA LYS A 63 15.46 -8.40 -21.24
C LYS A 63 16.12 -7.62 -22.39
N PHE A 64 16.61 -6.42 -22.10
CA PHE A 64 17.08 -5.50 -23.13
C PHE A 64 18.57 -5.17 -23.03
N GLY A 65 19.27 -5.53 -21.96
CA GLY A 65 20.72 -5.30 -21.82
C GLY A 65 21.58 -6.20 -22.71
N GLN A 66 21.01 -7.28 -23.28
CA GLN A 66 21.66 -8.12 -24.28
C GLN A 66 21.46 -7.62 -25.72
N SER A 67 20.53 -6.70 -25.96
CA SER A 67 20.45 -6.04 -27.26
C SER A 67 21.54 -4.97 -27.32
N ASN A 68 22.13 -4.71 -28.48
CA ASN A 68 23.14 -3.64 -28.67
C ASN A 68 22.59 -2.20 -28.42
N GLN A 69 21.43 -2.07 -27.75
CA GLN A 69 20.88 -0.80 -27.32
C GLN A 69 21.42 -0.41 -25.95
N LYS A 70 22.13 0.71 -25.91
CA LYS A 70 22.55 1.34 -24.65
C LYS A 70 21.33 1.97 -23.97
N LEU A 71 20.83 1.33 -22.91
CA LEU A 71 19.74 1.85 -22.09
C LEU A 71 20.29 2.64 -20.90
N HIS A 72 19.66 3.77 -20.61
CA HIS A 72 20.02 4.64 -19.51
C HIS A 72 18.89 4.66 -18.48
N PHE A 73 19.07 3.96 -17.36
CA PHE A 73 18.11 3.97 -16.27
C PHE A 73 18.41 5.15 -15.34
N VAL A 74 17.39 5.95 -15.04
CA VAL A 74 17.46 7.12 -14.17
C VAL A 74 16.42 6.95 -13.06
N ILE A 75 16.80 7.22 -11.82
CA ILE A 75 15.89 7.18 -10.68
C ILE A 75 15.79 8.61 -10.14
N PHE A 76 14.59 9.17 -10.19
CA PHE A 76 14.28 10.43 -9.52
C PHE A 76 13.84 10.12 -8.09
N THR A 77 14.72 10.42 -7.16
CA THR A 77 14.52 10.24 -5.72
C THR A 77 14.89 11.53 -4.98
N GLY A 78 14.24 11.78 -3.84
CA GLY A 78 14.35 13.05 -3.12
C GLY A 78 14.99 12.95 -1.74
N ASP A 79 14.95 11.78 -1.12
CA ASP A 79 15.48 11.59 0.23
C ASP A 79 16.88 10.97 0.19
N ILE A 80 17.83 11.74 0.71
CA ILE A 80 19.12 11.29 1.21
C ILE A 80 19.06 11.48 2.73
N ASP A 81 19.40 10.43 3.49
CA ASP A 81 19.58 10.47 4.95
C ASP A 81 18.30 10.77 5.78
N ARG A 82 17.13 10.26 5.39
CA ARG A 82 15.89 10.38 6.19
C ARG A 82 15.54 9.06 6.88
N THR A 83 15.29 9.10 8.19
CA THR A 83 14.78 7.91 8.89
C THR A 83 13.27 7.78 8.69
N PRO A 84 12.70 6.56 8.76
CA PRO A 84 11.25 6.36 8.68
C PRO A 84 10.47 7.22 9.70
N GLU A 85 11.02 7.45 10.88
CA GLU A 85 10.41 8.26 11.95
C GLU A 85 10.28 9.72 11.52
N GLN A 86 11.33 10.28 10.90
CA GLN A 86 11.32 11.66 10.39
C GLN A 86 10.28 11.85 9.27
N ILE A 87 10.10 10.85 8.41
CA ILE A 87 9.08 10.87 7.36
C ILE A 87 7.68 10.88 7.98
N ILE A 88 7.44 10.04 8.99
CA ILE A 88 6.15 9.94 9.68
C ILE A 88 5.84 11.23 10.46
N GLU A 89 6.81 11.77 11.19
CA GLU A 89 6.66 13.05 11.90
C GLU A 89 6.24 14.17 10.93
N LYS A 90 6.89 14.24 9.76
CA LYS A 90 6.54 15.22 8.74
C LYS A 90 5.12 15.04 8.21
N ALA A 91 4.63 13.80 8.10
CA ALA A 91 3.25 13.53 7.68
C ALA A 91 2.21 14.06 8.69
N HIS A 92 2.51 14.01 10.00
CA HIS A 92 1.62 14.55 11.03
C HIS A 92 1.43 16.07 10.95
N ASN A 93 2.37 16.79 10.34
CA ASN A 93 2.30 18.25 10.17
C ASN A 93 1.27 18.69 9.11
N TYR A 94 0.72 17.77 8.32
CA TYR A 94 -0.27 18.06 7.27
C TYR A 94 -1.58 17.27 7.45
N PRO A 95 -2.34 17.52 8.54
CA PRO A 95 -3.51 16.72 8.92
C PRO A 95 -4.75 16.97 8.05
N ARG A 96 -4.73 18.00 7.20
CA ARG A 96 -5.85 18.40 6.34
C ARG A 96 -5.37 18.58 4.91
N PHE A 97 -6.22 18.24 3.95
CA PHE A 97 -5.94 18.36 2.51
C PHE A 97 -4.67 17.63 2.06
N THR A 98 -4.30 16.54 2.75
CA THR A 98 -3.06 15.80 2.53
C THR A 98 -2.92 15.31 1.09
N LEU A 99 -4.00 14.82 0.47
CA LEU A 99 -3.96 14.35 -0.92
C LEU A 99 -3.58 15.48 -1.90
N LEU A 100 -4.17 16.67 -1.73
CA LEU A 100 -3.82 17.84 -2.54
C LEU A 100 -2.37 18.26 -2.31
N GLY A 101 -1.93 18.27 -1.04
CA GLY A 101 -0.55 18.56 -0.67
C GLY A 101 0.45 17.59 -1.30
N GLN A 102 0.15 16.29 -1.27
CA GLN A 102 0.95 15.23 -1.90
C GLN A 102 1.02 15.42 -3.42
N MET A 103 -0.10 15.71 -4.08
CA MET A 103 -0.11 16.01 -5.52
C MET A 103 0.81 17.20 -5.83
N PHE A 104 0.67 18.31 -5.10
CA PHE A 104 1.47 19.52 -5.32
C PHE A 104 2.96 19.30 -5.04
N ALA A 105 3.30 18.65 -3.93
CA ALA A 105 4.68 18.31 -3.60
C ALA A 105 5.31 17.41 -4.67
N GLY A 106 4.57 16.38 -5.13
CA GLY A 106 5.00 15.51 -6.23
C GLY A 106 5.19 16.28 -7.55
N PHE A 107 4.36 17.29 -7.82
CA PHE A 107 4.52 18.15 -8.99
C PHE A 107 5.80 19.00 -8.91
N VAL A 108 6.07 19.63 -7.77
CA VAL A 108 7.30 20.42 -7.56
C VAL A 108 8.55 19.56 -7.74
N LEU A 109 8.57 18.37 -7.12
CA LEU A 109 9.67 17.42 -7.29
C LEU A 109 9.77 16.90 -8.73
N GLY A 110 8.64 16.71 -9.40
CA GLY A 110 8.59 16.37 -10.83
C GLY A 110 9.21 17.46 -11.72
N CYS A 111 8.94 18.74 -11.45
CA CYS A 111 9.56 19.86 -12.16
C CYS A 111 11.07 19.88 -11.94
N GLU A 112 11.49 19.70 -10.70
CA GLU A 112 12.89 19.61 -10.31
C GLU A 112 13.63 18.47 -11.05
N ALA A 113 13.00 17.29 -11.11
CA ALA A 113 13.48 16.11 -11.83
C ALA A 113 13.58 16.38 -13.34
N LEU A 114 12.53 16.94 -13.95
CA LEU A 114 12.48 17.25 -15.37
C LEU A 114 13.57 18.27 -15.78
N CYS A 115 13.83 19.27 -14.94
CA CYS A 115 14.90 20.24 -15.18
C CYS A 115 16.30 19.61 -15.17
N ARG A 116 16.51 18.56 -14.37
CA ARG A 116 17.78 17.81 -14.31
C ARG A 116 17.92 16.80 -15.45
N HIS A 117 16.83 16.13 -15.82
CA HIS A 117 16.86 15.11 -16.86
C HIS A 117 15.52 15.01 -17.60
N CYS A 118 15.53 15.18 -18.92
CA CYS A 118 14.36 15.00 -19.76
C CYS A 118 14.40 13.62 -20.44
N PRO A 119 13.66 12.62 -19.91
CA PRO A 119 13.78 11.26 -20.39
C PRO A 119 13.00 11.01 -21.68
N GLU A 120 13.29 9.89 -22.35
CA GLU A 120 12.44 9.35 -23.40
C GLU A 120 11.22 8.65 -22.81
N TRP A 121 11.43 7.80 -21.80
CA TRP A 121 10.39 7.10 -21.07
C TRP A 121 10.38 7.55 -19.61
N PHE A 122 9.20 7.95 -19.12
CA PHE A 122 8.96 8.34 -17.75
C PHE A 122 7.95 7.38 -17.11
N MET A 123 8.26 6.89 -15.91
CA MET A 123 7.41 5.96 -15.17
C MET A 123 7.12 6.49 -13.76
N ASP A 124 5.85 6.75 -13.46
CA ASP A 124 5.41 6.98 -12.08
C ASP A 124 5.21 5.65 -11.37
N THR A 125 5.95 5.42 -10.28
CA THR A 125 5.91 4.19 -9.50
C THR A 125 5.43 4.40 -8.06
N THR A 126 5.04 5.62 -7.70
CA THR A 126 4.63 5.98 -6.33
C THR A 126 3.22 6.53 -6.24
N GLY A 127 2.61 6.87 -7.39
CA GLY A 127 1.25 7.41 -7.44
C GLY A 127 1.23 8.91 -7.20
N CYS A 128 2.21 9.64 -7.76
CA CYS A 128 2.25 11.10 -7.78
C CYS A 128 1.66 11.61 -9.11
N PRO A 129 0.33 11.73 -9.24
CA PRO A 129 -0.35 11.80 -10.53
C PRO A 129 0.02 13.02 -11.37
N LEU A 130 0.33 14.16 -10.76
CA LEU A 130 0.69 15.39 -11.49
C LEU A 130 2.03 15.30 -12.23
N THR A 131 2.85 14.29 -11.94
CA THR A 131 4.08 14.05 -12.70
C THR A 131 3.77 13.51 -14.11
N LEU A 132 2.71 12.71 -14.28
CA LEU A 132 2.33 12.17 -15.60
C LEU A 132 2.03 13.27 -16.63
N PRO A 133 1.11 14.24 -16.39
CA PRO A 133 0.86 15.33 -17.32
C PRO A 133 2.07 16.24 -17.54
N LEU A 134 2.88 16.48 -16.50
CA LEU A 134 4.13 17.22 -16.62
C LEU A 134 5.05 16.57 -17.65
N PHE A 135 5.37 15.28 -17.51
CA PHE A 135 6.27 14.60 -18.43
C PHE A 135 5.61 14.33 -19.80
N ARG A 136 4.30 14.09 -19.86
CA ARG A 136 3.59 13.82 -21.12
C ARG A 136 3.41 15.06 -21.98
N TRP A 137 2.92 16.17 -21.40
CA TRP A 137 2.46 17.33 -22.14
C TRP A 137 3.49 18.45 -22.20
N ILE A 138 4.35 18.57 -21.19
CA ILE A 138 5.44 19.58 -21.16
C ILE A 138 6.74 18.98 -21.70
N ALA A 139 7.16 17.82 -21.20
CA ALA A 139 8.42 17.19 -21.62
C ALA A 139 8.32 16.38 -22.93
N CYS A 140 7.10 16.11 -23.40
CA CYS A 140 6.83 15.22 -24.54
C CYS A 140 7.47 13.82 -24.37
N ALA A 141 7.67 13.37 -23.14
CA ALA A 141 8.14 12.01 -22.85
C ALA A 141 7.00 11.00 -23.06
N LYS A 142 7.38 9.75 -23.32
CA LYS A 142 6.46 8.63 -23.26
C LYS A 142 6.23 8.31 -21.79
N THR A 143 4.98 8.18 -21.36
CA THR A 143 4.68 8.01 -19.93
C THR A 143 3.96 6.71 -19.65
N MET A 144 4.26 6.14 -18.49
CA MET A 144 3.63 4.96 -17.94
C MET A 144 3.49 5.10 -16.43
N CYS A 145 2.62 4.32 -15.81
CA CYS A 145 2.53 4.26 -14.36
C CYS A 145 2.32 2.84 -13.85
N TYR A 146 2.81 2.58 -12.65
CA TYR A 146 2.53 1.40 -11.86
C TYR A 146 1.88 1.84 -10.55
N VAL A 147 0.56 1.69 -10.47
CA VAL A 147 -0.22 2.08 -9.29
C VAL A 147 -0.19 0.95 -8.28
N HIS A 148 0.44 1.19 -7.13
CA HIS A 148 0.48 0.27 -6.01
C HIS A 148 -0.60 0.59 -4.97
N TYR A 149 -0.74 1.87 -4.62
CA TYR A 149 -1.85 2.41 -3.83
C TYR A 149 -2.40 3.64 -4.57
N PRO A 150 -3.69 3.64 -4.98
CA PRO A 150 -4.30 4.82 -5.57
C PRO A 150 -4.29 5.98 -4.58
N LEU A 151 -4.04 7.20 -5.07
CA LEU A 151 -4.10 8.42 -4.24
C LEU A 151 -5.49 8.57 -3.56
N ILE A 152 -6.53 8.18 -4.27
CA ILE A 152 -7.91 8.11 -3.80
C ILE A 152 -8.56 6.86 -4.39
N THR A 153 -9.47 6.23 -3.65
CA THR A 153 -10.23 5.04 -4.09
C THR A 153 -11.73 5.32 -4.12
N THR A 154 -12.50 4.51 -4.84
CA THR A 154 -13.98 4.65 -4.83
C THR A 154 -14.54 4.31 -3.44
N GLU A 155 -13.89 3.41 -2.71
CA GLU A 155 -14.22 3.07 -1.32
C GLU A 155 -14.03 4.25 -0.36
N MET A 156 -12.96 5.04 -0.50
CA MET A 156 -12.77 6.24 0.30
C MET A 156 -13.92 7.24 0.12
N VAL A 157 -14.44 7.36 -1.10
CA VAL A 157 -15.59 8.22 -1.41
C VAL A 157 -16.86 7.66 -0.79
N ALA A 158 -17.14 6.36 -1.01
CA ALA A 158 -18.32 5.70 -0.47
C ALA A 158 -18.36 5.70 1.08
N LEU A 159 -17.20 5.59 1.72
CA LEU A 159 -17.09 5.61 3.18
C LEU A 159 -17.49 6.98 3.76
N VAL A 160 -17.06 8.07 3.13
CA VAL A 160 -17.48 9.42 3.53
C VAL A 160 -18.97 9.63 3.22
N ASP A 161 -19.45 9.13 2.08
CA ASP A 161 -20.84 9.26 1.63
C ASP A 161 -21.83 8.57 2.59
N SER A 162 -21.47 7.36 3.04
CA SER A 162 -22.18 6.60 4.08
C SER A 162 -21.98 7.14 5.50
N ARG A 163 -21.17 8.19 5.69
CA ARG A 163 -20.84 8.80 6.98
C ARG A 163 -20.30 7.79 8.00
N ALA A 164 -19.64 6.73 7.54
CA ALA A 164 -19.06 5.72 8.41
C ALA A 164 -17.79 6.26 9.09
N VAL A 165 -17.64 6.00 10.40
CA VAL A 165 -16.42 6.34 11.14
C VAL A 165 -15.32 5.35 10.76
N SER A 166 -14.16 5.86 10.35
CA SER A 166 -13.00 5.05 9.97
C SER A 166 -11.69 5.81 10.17
N TYR A 167 -10.55 5.14 9.99
CA TYR A 167 -9.22 5.74 10.10
C TYR A 167 -9.04 6.95 9.17
N ASN A 168 -9.69 6.93 8.00
CA ASN A 168 -9.67 8.01 7.02
C ASN A 168 -10.92 8.90 7.08
N ASN A 169 -11.84 8.70 8.04
CA ASN A 169 -13.05 9.50 8.23
C ASN A 169 -13.42 9.65 9.71
N SER A 170 -13.01 10.77 10.30
CA SER A 170 -13.22 11.05 11.73
C SER A 170 -14.69 11.10 12.14
N SER A 171 -14.95 10.81 13.41
CA SER A 171 -16.29 10.91 14.02
C SER A 171 -16.92 12.29 13.87
N GLN A 172 -16.12 13.36 13.95
CA GLN A 172 -16.56 14.75 13.76
C GLN A 172 -17.13 15.00 12.36
N ILE A 173 -16.53 14.39 11.33
CA ILE A 173 -16.99 14.53 9.95
C ILE A 173 -18.24 13.66 9.75
N ALA A 174 -18.18 12.39 10.19
CA ALA A 174 -19.30 11.45 10.13
C ALA A 174 -20.57 11.98 10.81
N SER A 175 -20.44 12.66 11.96
CA SER A 175 -21.59 13.22 12.70
C SER A 175 -22.16 14.50 12.07
N SER A 176 -21.46 15.15 11.14
CA SER A 176 -21.86 16.44 10.56
C SER A 176 -22.18 16.34 9.07
N ILE A 177 -23.42 16.70 8.70
CA ILE A 177 -23.87 16.74 7.31
C ILE A 177 -23.06 17.74 6.49
N ILE A 178 -22.76 18.91 7.06
CA ILE A 178 -22.01 19.97 6.35
C ILE A 178 -20.57 19.52 6.10
N LEU A 179 -19.87 19.02 7.13
CA LEU A 179 -18.48 18.58 6.99
C LEU A 179 -18.37 17.36 6.05
N THR A 180 -19.35 16.46 6.10
CA THR A 180 -19.44 15.34 5.15
C THR A 180 -19.52 15.86 3.72
N ASN A 181 -20.44 16.79 3.43
CA ASN A 181 -20.60 17.35 2.08
C ASN A 181 -19.36 18.10 1.60
N VAL A 182 -18.71 18.87 2.48
CA VAL A 182 -17.44 19.54 2.17
C VAL A 182 -16.35 18.53 1.81
N LYS A 183 -16.22 17.45 2.58
CA LYS A 183 -15.25 16.41 2.29
C LYS A 183 -15.58 15.62 1.03
N LEU A 184 -16.85 15.32 0.77
CA LEU A 184 -17.30 14.69 -0.47
C LEU A 184 -16.98 15.56 -1.68
N PHE A 185 -17.22 16.86 -1.60
CA PHE A 185 -16.85 17.80 -2.65
C PHE A 185 -15.33 17.78 -2.89
N TYR A 186 -14.53 17.84 -1.83
CA TYR A 186 -13.08 17.73 -1.91
C TYR A 186 -12.63 16.41 -2.56
N TYR A 187 -13.16 15.27 -2.11
CA TYR A 187 -12.82 13.95 -2.68
C TYR A 187 -13.24 13.83 -4.14
N ARG A 188 -14.43 14.31 -4.51
CA ARG A 188 -14.86 14.36 -5.90
C ARG A 188 -13.92 15.22 -6.73
N LEU A 189 -13.54 16.41 -6.27
CA LEU A 189 -12.57 17.26 -6.97
C LEU A 189 -11.24 16.52 -7.19
N ILE A 190 -10.69 15.88 -6.14
CA ILE A 190 -9.46 15.09 -6.23
C ILE A 190 -9.62 13.92 -7.20
N SER A 191 -10.74 13.19 -7.20
CA SER A 191 -11.00 12.12 -8.15
C SER A 191 -11.01 12.60 -9.61
N HIS A 192 -11.61 13.76 -9.89
CA HIS A 192 -11.60 14.34 -11.24
C HIS A 192 -10.18 14.77 -11.66
N LEU A 193 -9.43 15.41 -10.77
CA LEU A 193 -8.03 15.77 -11.04
C LEU A 193 -7.17 14.52 -11.25
N TYR A 194 -7.39 13.49 -10.45
CA TYR A 194 -6.67 12.22 -10.54
C TYR A 194 -6.97 11.51 -11.88
N CYS A 195 -8.23 11.48 -12.30
CA CYS A 195 -8.64 11.02 -13.62
C CYS A 195 -7.94 11.81 -14.74
N ALA A 196 -7.97 13.14 -14.68
CA ALA A 196 -7.33 13.99 -15.69
C ALA A 196 -5.82 13.72 -15.80
N CYS A 197 -5.14 13.54 -14.67
CA CYS A 197 -3.73 13.14 -14.66
C CYS A 197 -3.51 11.74 -15.28
N GLY A 198 -4.38 10.78 -14.94
CA GLY A 198 -4.34 9.41 -15.44
C GLY A 198 -4.38 9.33 -16.98
N THR A 199 -5.11 10.23 -17.64
CA THR A 199 -5.16 10.31 -19.12
C THR A 199 -3.80 10.57 -19.78
N SER A 200 -2.82 11.06 -19.01
CA SER A 200 -1.48 11.29 -19.51
C SER A 200 -0.69 10.00 -19.69
N SER A 201 -1.00 8.96 -18.91
CA SER A 201 -0.35 7.65 -18.95
C SER A 201 -0.72 6.88 -20.22
N GLN A 202 0.29 6.47 -21.00
CA GLN A 202 0.09 5.65 -22.19
C GLN A 202 0.03 4.15 -21.85
N VAL A 203 0.65 3.76 -20.74
CA VAL A 203 0.61 2.39 -20.20
C VAL A 203 0.31 2.46 -18.72
N THR A 204 -0.90 2.08 -18.34
CA THR A 204 -1.35 2.05 -16.95
C THR A 204 -1.29 0.62 -16.42
N MET A 205 -0.52 0.42 -15.35
CA MET A 205 -0.39 -0.86 -14.66
C MET A 205 -0.87 -0.73 -13.22
N ALA A 206 -1.41 -1.81 -12.67
CA ALA A 206 -1.86 -1.89 -11.29
C ALA A 206 -1.31 -3.16 -10.63
N ASN A 207 -0.97 -3.08 -9.34
CA ASN A 207 -0.38 -4.17 -8.56
C ASN A 207 -1.32 -5.37 -8.30
N GLY A 208 -2.62 -5.23 -8.56
CA GLY A 208 -3.60 -6.29 -8.32
C GLY A 208 -4.96 -5.95 -8.91
N SER A 209 -5.87 -6.93 -8.89
CA SER A 209 -7.24 -6.79 -9.41
C SER A 209 -8.04 -5.72 -8.67
N TRP A 210 -7.89 -5.64 -7.34
CA TRP A 210 -8.55 -4.60 -6.53
C TRP A 210 -8.13 -3.19 -6.97
N THR A 211 -6.83 -2.92 -7.04
CA THR A 211 -6.29 -1.63 -7.50
C THR A 211 -6.68 -1.33 -8.95
N ALA A 212 -6.62 -2.34 -9.82
CA ALA A 212 -7.04 -2.19 -11.22
C ALA A 212 -8.51 -1.79 -11.34
N SER A 213 -9.40 -2.35 -10.53
CA SER A 213 -10.83 -2.00 -10.51
C SER A 213 -11.04 -0.55 -10.07
N HIS A 214 -10.36 -0.10 -9.02
CA HIS A 214 -10.41 1.31 -8.59
C HIS A 214 -9.95 2.26 -9.68
N ILE A 215 -8.80 1.98 -10.30
CA ILE A 215 -8.27 2.82 -11.37
C ILE A 215 -9.16 2.78 -12.61
N ALA A 216 -9.73 1.62 -12.96
CA ALA A 216 -10.68 1.53 -14.07
C ALA A 216 -11.92 2.40 -13.84
N ASN A 217 -12.46 2.40 -12.63
CA ASN A 217 -13.63 3.22 -12.27
C ASN A 217 -13.29 4.72 -12.17
N LEU A 218 -12.11 5.07 -11.65
CA LEU A 218 -11.72 6.47 -11.46
C LEU A 218 -11.23 7.14 -12.73
N TRP A 219 -10.48 6.41 -13.57
CA TRP A 219 -9.81 6.97 -14.75
C TRP A 219 -10.49 6.58 -16.06
N PHE A 220 -11.52 5.72 -16.01
CA PHE A 220 -12.22 5.21 -17.19
C PHE A 220 -11.28 4.54 -18.21
N CYS A 221 -10.27 3.82 -17.71
CA CYS A 221 -9.31 3.07 -18.52
C CYS A 221 -9.29 1.58 -18.13
N GLN A 222 -8.53 0.76 -18.86
CA GLN A 222 -8.31 -0.66 -18.53
C GLN A 222 -6.85 -0.87 -18.14
N PRO A 223 -6.49 -0.82 -16.83
CA PRO A 223 -5.14 -1.07 -16.37
C PRO A 223 -4.71 -2.52 -16.64
N LYS A 224 -3.43 -2.71 -16.98
CA LYS A 224 -2.83 -4.04 -16.99
C LYS A 224 -2.51 -4.46 -15.55
N VAL A 225 -3.02 -5.60 -15.13
CA VAL A 225 -2.68 -6.18 -13.82
C VAL A 225 -1.26 -6.76 -13.90
N VAL A 226 -0.36 -6.22 -13.08
CA VAL A 226 1.02 -6.67 -12.94
C VAL A 226 1.27 -6.88 -11.45
N PHE A 227 1.14 -8.12 -11.00
CA PHE A 227 1.33 -8.45 -9.59
C PHE A 227 2.76 -8.07 -9.14
N PRO A 228 2.92 -7.55 -7.91
CA PRO A 228 4.23 -7.28 -7.37
C PRO A 228 4.99 -8.62 -7.29
N PRO A 229 6.26 -8.65 -7.75
CA PRO A 229 7.06 -9.85 -7.65
C PRO A 229 7.24 -10.25 -6.18
N CYS A 230 7.01 -11.53 -5.88
CA CYS A 230 7.23 -12.11 -4.57
C CYS A 230 8.26 -13.24 -4.73
N ASN A 231 9.40 -13.15 -4.02
CA ASN A 231 10.30 -14.28 -3.95
C ASN A 231 9.72 -15.31 -2.98
N VAL A 232 9.29 -16.44 -3.52
CA VAL A 232 8.64 -17.53 -2.80
C VAL A 232 9.54 -18.76 -2.68
N GLU A 233 10.78 -18.73 -3.19
CA GLU A 233 11.69 -19.89 -3.15
C GLU A 233 11.91 -20.38 -1.72
N THR A 234 12.16 -19.46 -0.78
CA THR A 234 12.32 -19.81 0.63
C THR A 234 11.03 -20.42 1.20
N LEU A 235 9.86 -19.92 0.80
CA LEU A 235 8.56 -20.40 1.29
C LEU A 235 8.23 -21.81 0.78
N PHE A 236 8.57 -22.12 -0.46
CA PHE A 236 8.40 -23.47 -1.03
C PHE A 236 9.31 -24.50 -0.36
N ASN A 237 10.47 -24.08 0.14
CA ASN A 237 11.43 -24.95 0.81
C ASN A 237 11.23 -25.01 2.34
N LEU A 238 10.12 -24.48 2.88
CA LEU A 238 9.82 -24.60 4.30
C LEU A 238 9.30 -26.00 4.61
N GLU A 239 10.06 -26.74 5.41
CA GLU A 239 9.60 -27.99 6.02
C GLU A 239 8.62 -27.68 7.16
N ASN A 240 7.40 -28.22 7.07
CA ASN A 240 6.41 -28.11 8.13
C ASN A 240 6.81 -29.00 9.33
N ARG A 241 6.90 -28.41 10.52
CA ARG A 241 7.25 -29.06 11.79
C ARG A 241 6.07 -29.17 12.76
N THR A 242 4.87 -28.79 12.33
CA THR A 242 3.68 -28.73 13.18
C THR A 242 3.39 -30.06 13.88
N GLU A 243 3.34 -31.17 13.13
CA GLU A 243 3.03 -32.48 13.71
C GLU A 243 4.08 -32.95 14.72
N GLN A 244 5.36 -32.69 14.45
CA GLN A 244 6.44 -32.97 15.39
C GLN A 244 6.29 -32.16 16.68
N LEU A 245 6.07 -30.85 16.57
CA LEU A 245 5.91 -29.96 17.72
C LEU A 245 4.68 -30.37 18.57
N LEU A 246 3.58 -30.77 17.93
CA LEU A 246 2.39 -31.26 18.62
C LEU A 246 2.67 -32.58 19.36
N ALA A 247 3.40 -33.52 18.74
CA ALA A 247 3.81 -34.77 19.37
C ALA A 247 4.70 -34.52 20.61
N ASP A 248 5.54 -33.48 20.55
CA ASP A 248 6.37 -33.03 21.67
C ASP A 248 5.58 -32.24 22.74
N GLY A 249 4.24 -32.13 22.60
CA GLY A 249 3.35 -31.50 23.58
C GLY A 249 3.24 -29.97 23.46
N ASN A 250 3.76 -29.37 22.39
CA ASN A 250 3.64 -27.94 22.13
C ASN A 250 2.21 -27.55 21.73
N PRO A 251 1.79 -26.29 21.96
CA PRO A 251 0.48 -25.81 21.50
C PRO A 251 0.42 -25.69 19.97
N SER A 252 -0.78 -25.87 19.42
CA SER A 252 -1.08 -25.57 18.01
C SER A 252 -1.03 -24.06 17.78
N LEU A 253 -0.13 -23.62 16.89
CA LEU A 253 0.06 -22.20 16.60
C LEU A 253 -0.91 -21.71 15.52
N ILE A 254 -1.58 -20.59 15.81
CA ILE A 254 -2.35 -19.77 14.86
C ILE A 254 -1.52 -18.52 14.58
N LEU A 255 -1.09 -18.31 13.34
CA LEU A 255 -0.17 -17.23 13.00
C LEU A 255 -0.90 -16.11 12.24
N SER A 256 -0.70 -14.87 12.72
CA SER A 256 -1.10 -13.64 12.04
C SER A 256 0.15 -12.87 11.63
N VAL A 257 0.31 -12.60 10.33
CA VAL A 257 1.48 -11.90 9.78
C VAL A 257 1.03 -10.59 9.13
N GLY A 258 1.45 -9.46 9.69
CA GLY A 258 1.09 -8.15 9.13
C GLY A 258 1.51 -6.97 10.00
N GLN A 259 1.67 -5.79 9.41
CA GLN A 259 1.97 -4.57 10.19
C GLN A 259 0.88 -4.27 11.21
N ILE A 260 1.24 -3.74 12.39
CA ILE A 260 0.27 -3.38 13.42
C ILE A 260 -0.42 -2.06 13.05
N ARG A 261 -1.48 -2.16 12.25
CA ARG A 261 -2.22 -1.01 11.71
C ARG A 261 -3.73 -1.10 11.93
N PRO A 262 -4.48 0.03 11.93
CA PRO A 262 -5.93 0.03 12.07
C PRO A 262 -6.65 -0.85 11.05
N GLU A 263 -6.27 -0.77 9.78
CA GLU A 263 -6.88 -1.50 8.66
C GLU A 263 -6.70 -3.02 8.75
N LYS A 264 -5.70 -3.50 9.52
CA LYS A 264 -5.46 -4.94 9.73
C LYS A 264 -6.37 -5.58 10.79
N ASN A 265 -7.16 -4.75 11.47
CA ASN A 265 -8.22 -5.14 12.42
C ASN A 265 -7.83 -6.28 13.38
N HIS A 266 -6.65 -6.16 14.02
CA HIS A 266 -6.15 -7.12 15.01
C HIS A 266 -7.14 -7.35 16.16
N LEU A 267 -7.97 -6.34 16.48
CA LEU A 267 -9.01 -6.47 17.48
C LEU A 267 -9.99 -7.61 17.17
N GLU A 268 -10.37 -7.76 15.90
CA GLU A 268 -11.25 -8.85 15.47
C GLU A 268 -10.55 -10.20 15.53
N GLN A 269 -9.25 -10.25 15.20
CA GLN A 269 -8.46 -11.48 15.34
C GLN A 269 -8.44 -11.98 16.80
N LEU A 270 -8.31 -11.07 17.77
CA LEU A 270 -8.39 -11.38 19.20
C LEU A 270 -9.78 -11.91 19.60
N ARG A 271 -10.86 -11.30 19.06
CA ARG A 271 -12.23 -11.75 19.30
C ARG A 271 -12.46 -13.16 18.77
N ILE A 272 -12.01 -13.42 17.54
CA ILE A 272 -12.12 -14.75 16.93
C ILE A 272 -11.32 -15.77 17.73
N PHE A 273 -10.09 -15.45 18.13
CA PHE A 273 -9.27 -16.35 18.94
C PHE A 273 -9.90 -16.66 20.30
N ALA A 274 -10.45 -15.66 20.99
CA ALA A 274 -11.17 -15.86 22.24
C ALA A 274 -12.38 -16.80 22.07
N GLU A 275 -13.14 -16.62 21.00
CA GLU A 275 -14.30 -17.46 20.67
C GLU A 275 -13.89 -18.90 20.32
N VAL A 276 -12.82 -19.09 19.55
CA VAL A 276 -12.27 -20.43 19.24
C VAL A 276 -11.86 -21.13 20.54
N ARG A 277 -11.15 -20.45 21.44
CA ARG A 277 -10.73 -21.00 22.75
C ARG A 277 -11.93 -21.41 23.60
N ARG A 278 -12.98 -20.58 23.64
CA ARG A 278 -14.23 -20.88 24.36
C ARG A 278 -14.89 -22.15 23.84
N ARG A 279 -15.05 -22.28 22.51
CA ARG A 279 -15.67 -23.45 21.88
C ARG A 279 -14.88 -24.75 22.09
N LEU A 280 -13.54 -24.68 22.08
CA LEU A 280 -12.71 -25.85 22.36
C LEU A 280 -12.92 -26.35 23.80
N LYS A 281 -12.98 -25.43 24.77
CA LYS A 281 -13.30 -25.76 26.17
C LYS A 281 -14.68 -26.39 26.32
N GLU A 282 -15.70 -25.83 25.66
CA GLU A 282 -17.07 -26.38 25.70
C GLU A 282 -17.20 -27.77 25.10
N ARG A 283 -16.35 -28.09 24.12
CA ARG A 283 -16.25 -29.43 23.52
C ARG A 283 -15.42 -30.41 24.36
N GLY A 284 -14.89 -29.99 25.51
CA GLY A 284 -13.99 -30.81 26.32
C GLY A 284 -12.67 -31.13 25.62
N SER A 285 -12.25 -30.31 24.64
CA SER A 285 -10.99 -30.54 23.92
C SER A 285 -9.80 -30.16 24.79
N ASN A 286 -8.81 -31.05 24.87
CA ASN A 286 -7.52 -30.79 25.51
C ASN A 286 -6.51 -30.11 24.56
N LEU A 287 -6.95 -29.68 23.36
CA LEU A 287 -6.08 -29.01 22.40
C LEU A 287 -5.63 -27.65 22.94
N LYS A 288 -4.32 -27.52 23.20
CA LYS A 288 -3.69 -26.24 23.52
C LYS A 288 -3.51 -25.46 22.23
N ILE A 289 -4.02 -24.23 22.18
CA ILE A 289 -3.85 -23.33 21.04
C ILE A 289 -3.15 -22.05 21.48
N LYS A 290 -2.38 -21.44 20.59
CA LYS A 290 -1.69 -20.18 20.83
C LYS A 290 -1.80 -19.27 19.61
N LEU A 291 -2.14 -18.00 19.84
CA LEU A 291 -2.12 -16.98 18.79
C LEU A 291 -0.75 -16.31 18.75
N VAL A 292 -0.06 -16.38 17.62
CA VAL A 292 1.18 -15.66 17.37
C VAL A 292 0.87 -14.49 16.44
N ILE A 293 1.10 -13.27 16.91
CA ILE A 293 0.98 -12.05 16.11
C ILE A 293 2.40 -11.60 15.74
N ALA A 294 2.81 -11.92 14.51
CA ALA A 294 4.08 -11.53 13.93
C ALA A 294 3.90 -10.25 13.10
N GLY A 295 4.19 -9.10 13.70
CA GLY A 295 3.81 -7.82 13.11
C GLY A 295 4.84 -6.71 13.18
N GLY A 296 4.86 -5.87 12.15
CA GLY A 296 5.75 -4.72 12.08
C GLY A 296 5.19 -3.50 12.81
N CYS A 297 5.98 -2.90 13.70
CA CYS A 297 5.72 -1.60 14.33
C CYS A 297 6.79 -0.59 13.88
N ARG A 298 6.38 0.53 13.29
CA ARG A 298 7.29 1.53 12.71
C ARG A 298 7.26 2.89 13.41
N ASN A 299 6.30 3.12 14.30
CA ASN A 299 6.08 4.40 14.96
C ASN A 299 5.39 4.19 16.30
N SER A 300 5.36 5.22 17.12
CA SER A 300 4.70 5.21 18.44
C SER A 300 3.24 4.76 18.36
N GLY A 301 2.49 5.18 17.32
CA GLY A 301 1.08 4.77 17.16
C GLY A 301 0.88 3.28 16.92
N ASP A 302 1.86 2.57 16.36
CA ASP A 302 1.83 1.12 16.23
C ASP A 302 2.09 0.45 17.59
N TRP A 303 3.06 0.98 18.36
CA TRP A 303 3.37 0.50 19.71
C TRP A 303 2.22 0.75 20.70
N ASP A 304 1.63 1.94 20.68
CA ASP A 304 0.43 2.27 21.47
C ASP A 304 -0.72 1.32 21.16
N ARG A 305 -0.83 0.91 19.89
CA ARG A 305 -1.83 -0.07 19.45
C ARG A 305 -1.55 -1.46 19.99
N VAL A 306 -0.29 -1.91 20.00
CA VAL A 306 0.10 -3.17 20.64
C VAL A 306 -0.30 -3.14 22.12
N ASP A 307 0.04 -2.08 22.84
CA ASP A 307 -0.26 -1.95 24.26
C ASP A 307 -1.76 -1.94 24.54
N PHE A 308 -2.53 -1.23 23.72
CA PHE A 308 -3.98 -1.27 23.78
C PHE A 308 -4.51 -2.68 23.54
N LEU A 309 -4.03 -3.39 22.52
CA LEU A 309 -4.47 -4.74 22.18
C LEU A 309 -4.14 -5.76 23.28
N LYS A 310 -2.94 -5.68 23.88
CA LYS A 310 -2.52 -6.50 25.04
C LYS A 310 -3.47 -6.29 26.22
N LYS A 311 -3.73 -5.03 26.60
CA LYS A 311 -4.65 -4.67 27.69
C LYS A 311 -6.09 -5.10 27.38
N PHE A 312 -6.52 -4.94 26.14
CA PHE A 312 -7.87 -5.33 25.69
C PHE A 312 -8.07 -6.85 25.80
N ALA A 313 -7.11 -7.64 25.30
CA ALA A 313 -7.16 -9.10 25.35
C ALA A 313 -7.21 -9.63 26.79
N LEU A 314 -6.37 -9.08 27.66
CA LEU A 314 -6.34 -9.45 29.07
C LEU A 314 -7.65 -9.07 29.78
N GLY A 315 -8.09 -7.81 29.65
CA GLY A 315 -9.24 -7.28 30.38
C GLY A 315 -10.58 -7.84 29.92
N ASN A 316 -10.75 -8.15 28.62
CA ASN A 316 -12.04 -8.59 28.07
C ASN A 316 -12.15 -10.10 27.92
N PHE A 317 -11.03 -10.81 27.68
CA PHE A 317 -11.05 -12.24 27.36
C PHE A 317 -10.20 -13.09 28.30
N GLN A 318 -9.52 -12.49 29.29
CA GLN A 318 -8.54 -13.17 30.13
C GLN A 318 -7.53 -13.95 29.29
N LEU A 319 -7.05 -13.30 28.22
CA LEU A 319 -5.97 -13.80 27.38
C LEU A 319 -4.67 -13.16 27.85
N ASN A 320 -3.77 -13.96 28.44
CA ASN A 320 -2.45 -13.46 28.81
C ASN A 320 -1.55 -13.38 27.55
N SER A 321 -0.53 -12.52 27.61
CA SER A 321 0.36 -12.32 26.47
C SER A 321 1.79 -12.15 26.90
N ASP A 322 2.70 -12.66 26.08
CA ASP A 322 4.15 -12.52 26.24
C ASP A 322 4.77 -12.21 24.87
N GLU A 323 6.06 -11.92 24.84
CA GLU A 323 6.87 -11.88 23.63
C GLU A 323 7.29 -13.30 23.23
N ALA A 324 7.70 -14.13 24.19
CA ALA A 324 8.24 -15.46 23.91
C ALA A 324 7.15 -16.46 23.48
N VAL A 325 7.33 -17.13 22.33
CA VAL A 325 6.41 -18.15 21.82
C VAL A 325 6.34 -19.37 22.73
N GLN A 326 7.44 -19.72 23.42
CA GLN A 326 7.54 -20.87 24.32
C GLN A 326 6.94 -20.62 25.72
N SER A 327 6.59 -19.38 26.06
CA SER A 327 5.97 -19.05 27.37
C SER A 327 4.60 -19.72 27.54
N ASP A 328 4.07 -19.78 28.76
CA ASP A 328 2.69 -20.23 29.01
C ASP A 328 1.66 -19.10 28.78
N CYS A 329 1.78 -18.43 27.64
CA CYS A 329 0.88 -17.37 27.21
C CYS A 329 -0.14 -17.86 26.15
N ASP A 330 -1.31 -17.23 26.12
CA ASP A 330 -2.31 -17.41 25.09
C ASP A 330 -1.90 -16.72 23.78
N ILE A 331 -1.26 -15.54 23.89
CA ILE A 331 -0.87 -14.70 22.76
C ILE A 331 0.63 -14.36 22.80
N ALA A 332 1.37 -14.73 21.76
CA ALA A 332 2.77 -14.33 21.59
C ALA A 332 2.91 -13.17 20.59
N TRP A 333 3.52 -12.08 21.03
CA TRP A 333 3.76 -10.88 20.20
C TRP A 333 5.19 -10.91 19.64
N GLN A 334 5.32 -11.29 18.37
CA GLN A 334 6.59 -11.40 17.65
C GLN A 334 6.78 -10.15 16.78
N LEU A 335 7.09 -9.02 17.43
CA LEU A 335 7.11 -7.72 16.78
C LEU A 335 8.45 -7.44 16.10
N ASN A 336 8.41 -6.93 14.87
CA ASN A 336 9.60 -6.57 14.08
C ASN A 336 10.64 -7.70 13.94
N VAL A 337 10.22 -8.96 14.00
CA VAL A 337 11.12 -10.10 13.89
C VAL A 337 11.81 -10.17 12.51
N PRO A 338 13.09 -10.57 12.44
CA PRO A 338 13.78 -10.82 11.18
C PRO A 338 13.06 -11.87 10.32
N PHE A 339 13.30 -11.82 9.01
CA PHE A 339 12.71 -12.79 8.07
C PHE A 339 13.03 -14.25 8.43
N ALA A 340 14.24 -14.52 8.94
CA ALA A 340 14.64 -15.86 9.38
C ALA A 340 13.74 -16.40 10.51
N GLU A 341 13.50 -15.58 11.54
CA GLU A 341 12.62 -15.95 12.65
C GLU A 341 11.16 -16.11 12.19
N LEU A 342 10.70 -15.23 11.28
CA LEU A 342 9.37 -15.38 10.67
C LEU A 342 9.25 -16.71 9.90
N THR A 343 10.30 -17.15 9.21
CA THR A 343 10.28 -18.46 8.54
C THR A 343 10.18 -19.63 9.51
N ASP A 344 10.78 -19.53 10.70
CA ASP A 344 10.64 -20.55 11.73
C ASP A 344 9.22 -20.60 12.31
N LEU A 345 8.58 -19.44 12.50
CA LEU A 345 7.16 -19.37 12.86
C LEU A 345 6.26 -20.00 11.80
N LEU A 346 6.56 -19.77 10.51
CA LEU A 346 5.82 -20.35 9.39
C LEU A 346 5.98 -21.88 9.31
N ARG A 347 7.14 -22.42 9.69
CA ARG A 347 7.35 -23.88 9.78
C ARG A 347 6.56 -24.53 10.90
N ALA A 348 6.31 -23.79 11.98
CA ALA A 348 5.58 -24.27 13.16
C ALA A 348 4.06 -24.00 13.10
N TRP A 349 3.60 -23.29 12.07
CA TRP A 349 2.22 -22.88 11.92
C TRP A 349 1.36 -23.94 11.22
N ARG A 350 0.14 -24.16 11.73
CA ARG A 350 -0.87 -25.02 11.13
C ARG A 350 -1.88 -24.21 10.33
N ALA A 351 -2.06 -24.52 9.05
CA ALA A 351 -3.26 -24.12 8.32
C ALA A 351 -4.46 -24.90 8.89
N LEU A 352 -5.50 -24.20 9.33
CA LEU A 352 -6.72 -24.80 9.90
C LEU A 352 -7.51 -25.71 8.94
N ASP A 353 -7.04 -25.90 7.69
CA ASP A 353 -7.62 -26.82 6.71
C ASP A 353 -7.32 -28.31 7.00
N GLU A 354 -6.38 -28.64 7.89
CA GLU A 354 -6.01 -30.05 8.20
C GLU A 354 -6.82 -30.69 9.35
N LEU A 355 -7.78 -29.96 9.94
CA LEU A 355 -8.72 -30.51 10.93
C LEU A 355 -9.97 -31.07 10.23
N HIS A 356 -9.79 -32.09 9.39
CA HIS A 356 -10.91 -32.89 8.87
C HIS A 356 -11.27 -34.02 9.85
N PRO A 357 -12.42 -33.98 10.55
CA PRO A 357 -13.11 -35.20 10.95
C PRO A 357 -13.92 -35.76 9.75
N PRO A 358 -14.08 -37.09 9.64
CA PRO A 358 -14.81 -37.74 8.53
C PRO A 358 -16.32 -37.42 8.47
N ASP A 359 -16.89 -36.71 9.45
CA ASP A 359 -18.31 -36.38 9.49
C ASP A 359 -18.60 -34.93 9.06
N ALA A 360 -19.27 -34.82 7.92
CA ALA A 360 -19.52 -33.60 7.15
C ALA A 360 -20.60 -32.64 7.72
N SER A 361 -20.74 -32.49 9.04
CA SER A 361 -21.83 -31.67 9.63
C SER A 361 -21.41 -30.50 10.52
N ALA A 362 -20.11 -30.20 10.65
CA ALA A 362 -19.63 -29.02 11.38
C ALA A 362 -18.62 -28.19 10.57
N ALA A 363 -19.01 -27.77 9.37
CA ALA A 363 -18.25 -26.84 8.55
C ALA A 363 -18.35 -25.40 9.11
N VAL A 364 -17.49 -25.05 10.06
CA VAL A 364 -17.06 -23.67 10.28
C VAL A 364 -15.53 -23.68 10.20
N ALA A 365 -15.04 -23.78 8.97
CA ALA A 365 -13.63 -23.69 8.63
C ALA A 365 -13.16 -22.25 8.87
N VAL A 366 -12.57 -22.00 10.03
CA VAL A 366 -11.88 -20.75 10.30
C VAL A 366 -10.51 -20.87 9.63
N ARG A 367 -10.42 -20.54 8.34
CA ARG A 367 -9.14 -20.24 7.67
C ARG A 367 -8.57 -18.94 8.24
N LEU A 368 -7.95 -19.01 9.42
CA LEU A 368 -7.17 -17.90 9.97
C LEU A 368 -5.72 -18.02 9.51
N ALA A 369 -5.51 -18.02 8.18
CA ALA A 369 -4.34 -17.38 7.59
C ALA A 369 -4.78 -15.95 7.31
N VAL A 370 -4.76 -15.09 8.34
CA VAL A 370 -5.07 -13.67 8.16
C VAL A 370 -3.84 -13.01 7.54
N ALA A 371 -3.58 -13.35 6.28
CA ALA A 371 -2.88 -12.46 5.37
C ALA A 371 -3.89 -11.38 4.96
N VAL A 372 -4.21 -10.45 5.87
CA VAL A 372 -4.87 -9.21 5.45
C VAL A 372 -3.82 -8.49 4.61
N GLN A 373 -3.97 -8.51 3.28
CA GLN A 373 -3.26 -7.62 2.38
C GLN A 373 -3.66 -6.17 2.60
#